data_AF-A0A1Y3USZ1-F1
#
_entry.id   AF-A0A1Y3USZ1-F1
#
_cell.length_a   1.000
_cell.length_b   1.000
_cell.length_c   1.000
_cell.angle_alpha   90.00
_cell.angle_beta   90.00
_cell.angle_gamma   90.00
#
_symmetry.space_group_name_H-M   'P 1'
#
loop_
_entity.id
_entity.type
_entity.pdbx_description
1 polymer ?
#
loop_
_entity_poly.entity_id
_entity_poly.type
_entity_poly.pdbx_seq_one_letter_code
_entity_poly.pdbx_strand_id
1 'polypeptide(L)' 'SNEINNRFLRKEITKGEAINNYSSAQIIATNDWMNHYPRAIFNGRSAMDVYCKAFYQELSRSHQPIINWSVLFISA' A
#
# COMPACT_ATOMS: atom_id res chain seq x y z
N SER A 1 -4.39 4.06 18.34
CA SER A 1 -5.59 4.61 19.01
C SER A 1 -6.58 5.16 18.01
N ASN A 2 -7.89 5.01 18.26
CA ASN A 2 -8.95 5.56 17.40
C ASN A 2 -8.78 7.05 17.12
N GLU A 3 -8.18 7.82 18.04
CA GLU A 3 -7.93 9.25 17.86
C GLU A 3 -7.03 9.58 16.66
N ILE A 4 -5.96 8.81 16.44
CA ILE A 4 -5.01 9.05 15.34
C ILE A 4 -5.71 8.77 14.00
N ASN A 5 -6.47 7.69 13.92
CA ASN A 5 -7.22 7.33 12.72
C ASN A 5 -8.32 8.35 12.41
N ASN A 6 -9.04 8.82 13.44
CA ASN A 6 -10.04 9.87 13.29
C ASN A 6 -9.40 11.19 12.82
N ARG A 7 -8.25 11.58 13.39
CA ARG A 7 -7.49 12.78 12.95
C ARG A 7 -7.05 12.66 11.49
N PHE A 8 -6.69 11.46 11.06
CA PHE A 8 -6.29 11.20 9.68
C PHE A 8 -7.47 11.32 8.71
N LEU A 9 -8.60 10.68 9.01
CA LEU A 9 -9.83 10.77 8.21
C LEU A 9 -10.35 12.20 8.09
N ARG A 10 -10.14 13.05 9.11
CA ARG A 10 -10.54 14.46 9.11
C ARG A 10 -9.78 15.36 8.11
N LYS A 11 -8.74 14.84 7.46
CA LYS A 11 -8.08 15.55 6.37
C LYS A 11 -8.89 15.53 5.07
N GLU A 12 -9.78 14.54 4.93
CA GLU A 12 -10.63 14.36 3.75
C GLU A 12 -12.12 14.58 4.10
N ILE A 13 -12.56 14.11 5.28
CA ILE A 13 -13.96 14.18 5.70
C ILE A 13 -14.20 15.40 6.62
N THR A 14 -15.06 16.31 6.17
CA THR A 14 -15.48 17.49 6.93
C THR A 14 -16.10 17.13 8.28
N LYS A 15 -15.81 17.93 9.31
CA LYS A 15 -16.38 17.76 10.65
C LYS A 15 -17.85 18.20 10.67
N GLY A 16 -18.71 17.43 11.34
CA GLY A 16 -20.13 17.75 11.51
C GLY A 16 -21.07 16.85 10.71
N GLU A 17 -20.57 16.16 9.69
CA GLU A 17 -21.33 15.10 9.03
C GLU A 17 -21.23 13.79 9.80
N ALA A 18 -22.37 13.12 9.95
CA ALA A 18 -22.43 11.80 10.53
C ALA A 18 -21.93 10.78 9.49
N ILE A 19 -20.97 9.93 9.88
CA ILE A 19 -20.34 8.94 8.99
C ILE A 19 -21.37 7.94 8.44
N ASN A 20 -22.46 7.70 9.17
CA ASN A 20 -23.58 6.86 8.70
C ASN A 20 -24.28 7.38 7.44
N ASN A 21 -24.12 8.68 7.12
CA ASN A 21 -24.72 9.29 5.93
C ASN A 21 -23.84 9.14 4.69
N TYR A 22 -22.64 8.56 4.81
CA TYR A 22 -21.75 8.35 3.68
C TYR A 22 -22.25 7.17 2.85
N SER A 23 -22.42 7.40 1.55
CA SER A 23 -22.70 6.34 0.59
C SER A 23 -21.51 5.39 0.46
N SER A 24 -21.76 4.16 0.02
CA SER A 24 -20.69 3.18 -0.26
C SER A 24 -19.64 3.72 -1.23
N ALA A 25 -20.07 4.51 -2.23
CA ALA A 25 -19.15 5.14 -3.18
C ALA A 25 -18.21 6.15 -2.51
N GLN A 26 -18.72 6.97 -1.57
CA GLN A 26 -17.89 7.89 -0.80
C GLN A 26 -16.94 7.17 0.14
N ILE A 27 -17.37 6.04 0.73
CA ILE A 27 -16.52 5.20 1.56
C ILE A 27 -15.37 4.61 0.72
N ILE A 28 -15.66 4.10 -0.48
CA ILE A 28 -14.64 3.58 -1.41
C ILE A 28 -13.67 4.69 -1.82
N ALA A 29 -14.17 5.87 -2.18
CA ALA A 29 -13.34 7.02 -2.55
C ALA A 29 -12.44 7.46 -1.38
N THR A 30 -12.98 7.50 -0.15
CA THR A 30 -12.20 7.82 1.05
C THR A 30 -11.11 6.78 1.28
N ASN A 31 -11.43 5.50 1.16
CA ASN A 31 -10.47 4.41 1.33
C ASN A 31 -9.36 4.46 0.26
N ASP A 32 -9.72 4.77 -0.98
CA ASP A 32 -8.76 4.96 -2.07
C ASP A 32 -7.81 6.15 -1.78
N TRP A 33 -8.38 7.29 -1.39
CA TRP A 33 -7.62 8.45 -0.96
C TRP A 33 -6.68 8.11 0.20
N MET A 34 -7.16 7.39 1.21
CA MET A 34 -6.34 6.97 2.35
C MET A 34 -5.14 6.13 1.91
N ASN A 35 -5.34 5.22 0.96
CA ASN A 35 -4.28 4.31 0.49
C ASN A 35 -3.23 5.02 -0.36
N HIS A 36 -3.63 6.07 -1.08
CA HIS A 36 -2.74 6.90 -1.90
C HIS A 36 -2.14 8.10 -1.14
N TYR A 37 -2.63 8.42 0.05
CA TYR A 37 -2.11 9.53 0.84
C TYR A 37 -0.69 9.24 1.37
N PRO A 38 0.32 10.11 1.10
CA PRO A 38 1.68 9.98 1.64
C PRO A 38 1.73 10.13 3.16
N ARG A 39 2.36 9.18 3.87
CA ARG A 39 2.45 9.20 5.34
C ARG A 39 3.88 9.19 5.83
N ALA A 40 4.14 9.93 6.90
CA ALA A 40 5.46 9.98 7.54
C ALA A 40 5.94 8.59 8.00
N ILE A 41 5.02 7.74 8.49
CA ILE A 41 5.32 6.35 8.88
C ILE A 41 5.85 5.50 7.72
N PHE A 42 5.61 5.91 6.48
CA PHE A 42 6.09 5.26 5.27
C PHE A 42 7.21 6.07 4.60
N ASN A 43 7.91 6.91 5.35
CA ASN A 43 8.96 7.81 4.85
C ASN A 43 8.48 8.69 3.70
N GLY A 44 7.25 9.22 3.81
CA GLY A 44 6.64 10.08 2.79
C GLY A 44 6.07 9.32 1.60
N ARG A 45 5.92 7.99 1.68
CA ARG A 45 5.23 7.18 0.68
C ARG A 45 3.79 6.89 1.08
N SER A 46 2.97 6.45 0.13
CA SER A 46 1.61 6.00 0.40
C SER A 46 1.58 4.53 0.84
N ALA A 47 0.44 4.07 1.38
CA ALA A 47 0.27 2.66 1.71
C ALA A 47 0.33 1.79 0.43
N MET A 48 -0.23 2.30 -0.66
CA MET A 48 -0.21 1.64 -1.96
C MET A 48 1.22 1.46 -2.48
N ASP A 49 2.08 2.48 -2.36
CA ASP A 49 3.49 2.37 -2.78
C ASP A 49 4.25 1.28 -2.02
N VAL A 50 4.01 1.21 -0.70
CA VAL A 50 4.64 0.22 0.17
C VAL A 50 4.16 -1.19 -0.19
N TYR A 51 2.86 -1.34 -0.40
CA TYR A 51 2.26 -2.60 -0.83
C TYR A 51 2.83 -3.06 -2.19
N CYS A 52 2.79 -2.19 -3.20
CA CYS A 52 3.32 -2.50 -4.53
C CYS A 52 4.79 -2.91 -4.47
N LYS A 53 5.63 -2.18 -3.73
CA LYS A 53 7.04 -2.52 -3.56
C LYS A 53 7.21 -3.93 -2.99
N ALA A 54 6.49 -4.25 -1.91
CA ALA A 54 6.57 -5.57 -1.28
C ALA A 54 6.07 -6.68 -2.21
N PHE A 55 4.97 -6.44 -2.93
CA PHE A 55 4.40 -7.37 -3.90
C PHE A 55 5.39 -7.69 -5.03
N TYR A 56 6.01 -6.69 -5.65
CA TYR A 56 7.01 -6.92 -6.70
C TYR A 56 8.28 -7.59 -6.19
N GLN A 57 8.70 -7.27 -4.96
CA GLN A 57 9.83 -7.94 -4.33
C GLN A 57 9.54 -9.44 -4.15
N GLU A 58 8.34 -9.80 -3.68
CA GLU A 58 7.94 -11.20 -3.54
C GLU A 58 7.79 -11.92 -4.89
N LEU A 59 7.21 -11.25 -5.89
CA LEU A 59 7.16 -11.78 -7.26
C LEU A 59 8.56 -12.06 -7.82
N SER A 60 9.53 -11.16 -7.59
CA SER A 60 10.91 -11.38 -8.04
C SER A 60 11.58 -12.55 -7.31
N ARG A 61 11.23 -12.77 -6.04
CA ARG A 61 11.74 -13.87 -5.21
C ARG A 61 11.15 -15.23 -5.64
N SER A 62 9.91 -15.27 -6.12
CA SER A 62 9.29 -16.49 -6.65
C SER A 62 9.78 -16.83 -8.06
N HIS A 63 10.07 -15.81 -8.88
CA HIS A 63 10.62 -15.95 -10.24
C HIS A 63 12.15 -15.94 -10.28
N GLN A 64 12.85 -16.48 -9.28
CA GLN A 64 14.28 -16.73 -9.46
C GLN A 64 14.43 -17.68 -10.66
N PRO A 65 15.06 -17.27 -11.78
CA PRO A 65 15.40 -18.22 -12.81
C PRO A 65 16.24 -19.30 -12.13
N ILE A 66 15.95 -20.58 -12.41
CA ILE A 66 16.81 -21.68 -11.99
C ILE A 66 18.09 -21.56 -12.85
N ILE A 67 18.95 -20.60 -12.52
CA ILE A 67 20.30 -20.53 -13.04
C ILE A 67 21.10 -21.52 -12.21
N ASN A 68 21.07 -22.77 -12.66
CA ASN A 68 21.99 -23.77 -12.17
C ASN A 68 23.39 -23.43 -12.69
N TRP A 69 24.14 -22.66 -11.90
CA TRP A 69 25.53 -22.30 -12.21
C TRP A 69 26.47 -23.52 -12.29
N SER A 70 26.06 -24.71 -11.85
CA SER A 70 26.89 -25.92 -11.98
C SER A 70 26.93 -26.50 -13.42
N VAL A 71 26.02 -26.08 -14.31
CA VAL A 71 26.02 -26.54 -15.72
C VAL A 71 26.96 -25.72 -16.60
N LEU A 72 27.35 -24.51 -16.18
CA LEU A 72 28.19 -23.59 -16.95
C LEU A 72 29.70 -23.87 -16.88
N PHE A 73 30.15 -24.78 -16.01
CA PHE A 73 31.58 -25.08 -15.78
C PHE A 73 32.04 -26.48 -16.20
N ILE A 74 31.21 -27.29 -16.88
CA ILE A 74 31.59 -28.65 -17.35
C ILE A 74 32.01 -28.67 -18.84
N SER A 75 32.19 -27.51 -19.48
CA SER A 75 32.62 -27.43 -20.89
C SER A 75 33.83 -26.52 -21.09
N ALA A 76 34.89 -26.76 -20.30
CA ALA A 76 36.23 -26.22 -20.54
C ALA A 76 37.25 -27.35 -20.59
#